data_AF-A0A495Q8R0-F1
#
_entry.id   AF-A0A495Q8R0-F1
#
_cell.length_a   1.000
_cell.length_b   1.000
_cell.length_c   1.000
_cell.angle_alpha   90.00
_cell.angle_beta   90.00
_cell.angle_gamma   90.00
#
_symmetry.space_group_name_H-M   'P 1'
#
loop_
_entity.id
_entity.type
_entity.pdbx_description
1 polymer ?
#
loop_
_entity_poly.entity_id
_entity_poly.type
_entity_poly.pdbx_seq_one_letter_code
_entity_poly.pdbx_strand_id
1 'polypeptide(L)'
;KVASTAEASPVLVAYPLGYDWMFLYWYWMRFTNTGSPFGHSRHLDLKSLYAAKANTMVTRSTKRQMPAELLSTRPHTHNALDDAIEQAELFHNLVRWAGPPR
;
A
#
# COMPACT_ATOMS: atom_id res chain seq x y z
N LYS A 1 -14.72 -13.93 -0.90
CA LYS A 1 -14.04 -13.19 -2.01
C LYS A 1 -14.44 -11.73 -1.91
N VAL A 2 -13.49 -10.79 -1.92
CA VAL A 2 -13.83 -9.37 -2.13
C VAL A 2 -14.64 -9.29 -3.42
N ALA A 3 -15.82 -8.66 -3.37
CA ALA A 3 -16.80 -8.71 -4.44
C ALA A 3 -16.19 -8.23 -5.77
N SER A 4 -16.10 -9.13 -6.75
CA SER A 4 -15.71 -8.78 -8.12
C SER A 4 -16.91 -8.13 -8.79
N THR A 5 -17.00 -6.81 -8.75
CA THR A 5 -17.88 -6.09 -9.68
C THR A 5 -17.19 -6.09 -11.04
N ALA A 6 -17.80 -6.79 -12.00
CA ALA A 6 -17.49 -6.90 -13.43
C ALA A 6 -15.98 -6.84 -13.81
N GLU A 7 -15.37 -8.01 -14.03
CA GLU A 7 -14.05 -8.23 -14.66
C GLU A 7 -12.78 -7.71 -13.94
N ALA A 8 -12.89 -6.97 -12.83
CA ALA A 8 -11.70 -6.54 -12.09
C ALA A 8 -11.27 -7.54 -11.00
N SER A 9 -9.95 -7.71 -10.84
CA SER A 9 -9.35 -8.45 -9.72
C SER A 9 -8.85 -7.47 -8.65
N PRO A 10 -9.37 -7.52 -7.40
CA PRO A 10 -8.96 -6.60 -6.35
C PRO A 10 -7.52 -6.89 -5.91
N VAL A 11 -6.73 -5.82 -5.73
CA VAL A 11 -5.33 -5.85 -5.26
C VAL A 11 -5.26 -5.12 -3.92
N LEU A 12 -4.66 -5.76 -2.92
CA LEU A 12 -4.39 -5.10 -1.64
C LEU A 12 -3.20 -4.14 -1.78
N VAL A 13 -3.32 -2.92 -1.30
CA VAL A 13 -2.25 -1.92 -1.35
C VAL A 13 -1.94 -1.48 0.07
N ALA A 14 -0.65 -1.42 0.43
CA ALA A 14 -0.24 -1.01 1.76
C ALA A 14 1.18 -0.40 1.80
N TYR A 15 1.47 0.31 2.89
CA TYR A 15 2.79 0.84 3.21
C TYR A 15 3.10 0.68 4.72
N PRO A 16 4.21 0.02 5.10
CA PRO A 16 4.97 -0.93 4.30
C PRO A 16 4.23 -2.27 4.24
N LEU A 17 3.93 -2.77 3.05
CA LEU A 17 3.11 -3.97 2.87
C LEU A 17 3.59 -5.17 3.69
N GLY A 18 4.91 -5.35 3.81
CA GLY A 18 5.47 -6.50 4.51
C GLY A 18 4.96 -6.67 5.94
N TYR A 19 4.70 -5.57 6.66
CA TYR A 19 4.16 -5.63 8.02
C TYR A 19 2.66 -5.98 7.99
N ASP A 20 1.85 -5.16 7.31
CA ASP A 20 0.40 -5.35 7.18
C ASP A 20 0.04 -6.75 6.66
N TRP A 21 0.78 -7.23 5.66
CA TRP A 21 0.55 -8.54 5.03
C TRP A 21 0.73 -9.68 6.01
N MET A 22 1.74 -9.65 6.89
CA MET A 22 1.96 -10.72 7.86
C MET A 22 0.74 -10.92 8.77
N PHE A 23 0.15 -9.82 9.26
CA PHE A 23 -1.02 -9.88 10.14
C PHE A 23 -2.28 -10.27 9.39
N LEU A 24 -2.56 -9.61 8.25
CA LEU A 24 -3.78 -9.87 7.49
C LEU A 24 -3.80 -11.26 6.86
N TYR A 25 -2.67 -11.71 6.30
CA TYR A 25 -2.54 -13.05 5.74
C TYR A 25 -2.72 -14.13 6.81
N TRP A 26 -2.05 -14.00 7.96
CA TRP A 26 -2.26 -14.90 9.09
C TRP A 26 -3.73 -14.93 9.54
N TYR A 27 -4.35 -13.75 9.66
CA TYR A 27 -5.76 -13.63 10.06
C TYR A 27 -6.68 -14.39 9.10
N TRP A 28 -6.56 -14.17 7.79
CA TRP A 28 -7.42 -14.86 6.82
C TRP A 28 -7.19 -16.37 6.81
N MET A 29 -5.94 -16.81 6.89
CA MET A 29 -5.62 -18.24 6.95
C MET A 29 -6.16 -18.90 8.23
N ARG A 30 -6.25 -18.17 9.33
CA ARG A 30 -6.70 -18.71 10.63
C ARG A 30 -8.21 -18.64 10.84
N PHE A 31 -8.86 -17.56 10.39
CA PHE A 31 -10.23 -17.22 10.79
C PHE A 31 -11.23 -17.22 9.63
N THR A 32 -10.80 -17.46 8.39
CA THR A 32 -11.73 -17.57 7.26
C THR A 32 -11.66 -18.95 6.62
N ASN A 33 -12.81 -19.49 6.23
CA ASN A 33 -12.89 -20.83 5.62
C ASN A 33 -12.26 -20.89 4.21
N THR A 34 -12.04 -19.74 3.57
CA THR A 34 -11.54 -19.65 2.19
C THR A 34 -10.07 -19.22 2.10
N GLY A 35 -9.43 -18.92 3.24
CA GLY A 35 -8.11 -18.29 3.27
C GLY A 35 -8.10 -16.87 2.71
N SER A 36 -6.90 -16.37 2.41
CA SER A 36 -6.69 -15.00 1.91
C SER A 36 -7.53 -14.70 0.66
N PRO A 37 -8.35 -13.63 0.65
CA PRO A 37 -9.10 -13.22 -0.52
C PRO A 37 -8.20 -12.65 -1.63
N PHE A 38 -6.91 -12.45 -1.34
CA PHE A 38 -5.87 -11.98 -2.27
C PHE A 38 -4.88 -13.09 -2.66
N GLY A 39 -5.14 -14.35 -2.29
CA GLY A 39 -4.20 -15.44 -2.49
C GLY A 39 -2.86 -15.17 -1.77
N HIS A 40 -1.76 -15.63 -2.35
CA HIS A 40 -0.42 -15.50 -1.76
C HIS A 40 0.29 -14.18 -2.08
N SER A 41 -0.13 -13.46 -3.13
CA SER A 41 0.66 -12.33 -3.63
C SER A 41 -0.12 -11.27 -4.42
N ARG A 42 -1.47 -11.25 -4.39
CA ARG A 42 -2.25 -10.20 -5.08
C ARG A 42 -2.29 -8.91 -4.26
N HIS A 43 -1.12 -8.30 -4.14
CA HIS A 43 -0.87 -7.11 -3.35
C HIS A 43 0.23 -6.23 -3.97
N LEU A 44 0.28 -4.96 -3.58
CA LEU A 44 1.26 -3.97 -4.02
C LEU A 44 1.86 -3.23 -2.83
N ASP A 45 3.20 -3.23 -2.73
CA ASP A 45 3.94 -2.48 -1.73
C ASP A 45 4.27 -1.08 -2.22
N LEU A 46 3.73 -0.06 -1.56
CA LEU A 46 3.97 1.33 -1.93
C LEU A 46 5.42 1.76 -1.74
N LYS A 47 6.13 1.17 -0.77
CA LYS A 47 7.55 1.47 -0.53
C LYS A 47 8.40 1.06 -1.72
N SER A 48 8.20 -0.17 -2.20
CA SER A 48 8.90 -0.71 -3.37
C SER A 48 8.49 0.03 -4.66
N LEU A 49 7.21 0.36 -4.83
CA LEU A 49 6.75 1.17 -5.95
C LEU A 49 7.43 2.54 -5.99
N TYR A 50 7.52 3.22 -4.83
CA TYR A 50 8.23 4.51 -4.75
C TYR A 50 9.72 4.34 -5.07
N ALA A 51 10.39 3.33 -4.49
CA ALA A 51 11.80 3.08 -4.75
C ALA A 51 12.09 2.95 -6.25
N ALA A 52 11.23 2.20 -6.97
CA ALA A 52 11.32 2.03 -8.42
C ALA A 52 11.08 3.33 -9.18
N LYS A 53 10.00 4.07 -8.87
CA LYS A 53 9.66 5.33 -9.56
C LYS A 53 10.67 6.45 -9.28
N ALA A 54 11.26 6.47 -8.09
CA ALA A 54 12.25 7.45 -7.67
C ALA A 54 13.69 7.09 -8.05
N ASN A 55 13.90 5.89 -8.62
CA ASN A 55 15.24 5.32 -8.87
C ASN A 55 16.16 5.44 -7.65
N THR A 56 15.67 5.03 -6.48
CA THR A 56 16.39 5.13 -5.21
C THR A 56 16.42 3.80 -4.46
N MET A 57 17.33 3.69 -3.50
CA MET A 57 17.43 2.49 -2.67
C MET A 57 16.17 2.32 -1.82
N VAL A 58 15.72 1.06 -1.64
CA VAL A 58 14.59 0.74 -0.74
C VAL A 58 14.85 1.23 0.69
N THR A 59 16.11 1.25 1.14
CA THR A 59 16.52 1.79 2.44
C THR A 59 16.36 3.31 2.55
N ARG A 60 16.31 4.03 1.41
CA ARG A 60 16.07 5.47 1.31
C ARG A 60 14.65 5.82 0.86
N SER A 61 13.74 4.84 0.86
CA SER A 61 12.37 4.96 0.39
C SER A 61 11.36 5.08 1.54
N THR A 62 11.70 5.84 2.58
CA THR A 62 10.79 6.06 3.71
C THR A 62 9.82 7.20 3.44
N LYS A 63 8.61 7.21 4.04
CA LYS A 63 7.68 8.36 3.98
C LYS A 63 8.37 9.70 4.26
N ARG A 64 9.30 9.74 5.24
CA ARG A 64 10.08 10.94 5.58
C ARG A 64 10.97 11.46 4.44
N GLN A 65 11.40 10.59 3.54
CA GLN A 65 12.29 10.91 2.41
C GLN A 65 11.51 11.11 1.09
N MET A 66 10.20 10.88 1.09
CA MET A 66 9.35 11.13 -0.06
C MET A 66 9.12 12.64 -0.23
N PRO A 67 8.99 13.13 -1.47
CA PRO A 67 8.50 14.47 -1.74
C PRO A 67 7.18 14.76 -1.02
N ALA A 68 7.03 15.97 -0.48
CA ALA A 68 5.84 16.36 0.27
C ALA A 68 4.54 16.24 -0.54
N GLU A 69 4.61 16.45 -1.86
CA GLU A 69 3.48 16.27 -2.80
C GLU A 69 2.92 14.84 -2.85
N LEU A 70 3.70 13.85 -2.41
CA LEU A 70 3.22 12.47 -2.30
C LEU A 70 2.47 12.19 -1.00
N LEU A 71 2.73 12.97 0.05
CA LEU A 71 2.27 12.69 1.40
C LEU A 71 0.89 13.31 1.65
N SER A 72 0.05 12.58 2.40
CA SER A 72 -1.20 13.11 2.95
C SER A 72 -0.92 14.27 3.90
N THR A 73 -1.81 15.26 3.91
CA THR A 73 -1.81 16.37 4.89
C THR A 73 -2.71 16.10 6.10
N ARG A 74 -3.36 14.93 6.14
CA ARG A 74 -4.19 14.53 7.29
C ARG A 74 -3.34 14.27 8.54
N PRO A 75 -3.92 14.46 9.74
CA PRO A 75 -3.25 14.10 10.99
C PRO A 75 -3.04 12.59 11.07
N HIS A 76 -1.82 12.19 11.43
CA HIS A 76 -1.50 10.80 11.75
C HIS A 76 -1.95 10.49 13.17
N THR A 77 -3.11 9.85 13.31
CA THR A 77 -3.81 9.64 14.60
C THR A 77 -3.53 8.28 15.23
N HIS A 78 -2.80 7.39 14.56
CA HIS A 78 -2.67 5.96 14.90
C HIS A 78 -4.01 5.20 14.93
N ASN A 79 -5.05 5.75 14.30
CA ASN A 79 -6.29 5.05 14.02
C ASN A 79 -6.16 4.32 12.68
N ALA A 80 -6.50 3.02 12.65
CA ALA A 80 -6.33 2.19 11.47
C ALA A 80 -7.12 2.70 10.23
N LEU A 81 -8.29 3.32 10.43
CA LEU A 81 -9.07 3.89 9.32
C LEU A 81 -8.39 5.12 8.75
N ASP A 82 -7.93 6.03 9.63
CA ASP A 82 -7.23 7.24 9.20
C ASP A 82 -5.92 6.89 8.47
N ASP A 83 -5.17 5.93 8.99
CA ASP A 83 -3.94 5.42 8.35
C ASP A 83 -4.23 4.82 6.97
N ALA A 84 -5.30 4.03 6.83
CA ALA A 84 -5.71 3.46 5.55
C ALA A 84 -6.08 4.56 4.53
N ILE A 85 -6.75 5.62 4.99
CA ILE A 85 -7.09 6.79 4.17
C ILE A 85 -5.82 7.55 3.74
N GLU A 86 -4.87 7.78 4.65
CA GLU A 86 -3.57 8.39 4.30
C GLU A 86 -2.80 7.56 3.27
N GLN A 87 -2.79 6.23 3.43
CA GLN A 87 -2.15 5.33 2.47
C GLN A 87 -2.84 5.33 1.11
N ALA A 88 -4.17 5.50 1.08
CA ALA A 88 -4.93 5.64 -0.17
C ALA A 88 -4.54 6.93 -0.92
N GLU A 89 -4.33 8.05 -0.22
CA GLU A 89 -3.84 9.28 -0.83
C GLU A 89 -2.41 9.16 -1.34
N LEU A 90 -1.52 8.57 -0.53
CA LEU A 90 -0.15 8.29 -0.96
C LEU A 90 -0.15 7.43 -2.24
N PHE A 91 -0.97 6.38 -2.30
CA PHE A 91 -1.11 5.55 -3.48
C PHE A 91 -1.59 6.37 -4.69
N HIS A 92 -2.65 7.15 -4.53
CA HIS A 92 -3.22 8.00 -5.59
C HIS A 92 -2.19 8.96 -6.16
N ASN A 93 -1.43 9.64 -5.29
CA ASN A 93 -0.39 10.58 -5.69
C ASN A 93 0.76 9.84 -6.38
N LEU A 94 1.22 8.74 -5.80
CA LEU A 94 2.36 7.97 -6.31
C LEU A 94 2.11 7.36 -7.70
N VAL A 95 0.90 6.85 -7.98
CA VAL A 95 0.61 6.31 -9.32
C VAL A 95 0.63 7.40 -10.39
N ARG A 96 0.23 8.63 -10.04
CA ARG A 96 0.23 9.80 -10.94
C ARG A 96 1.57 10.52 -11.02
N TRP A 97 2.45 10.32 -10.03
CA TRP A 97 3.74 10.98 -9.96
C TRP A 97 4.64 10.60 -11.14
N ALA A 98 5.24 11.58 -11.80
CA ALA A 98 6.12 11.36 -12.95
C ALA A 98 7.51 10.83 -12.56
N GLY A 99 7.82 10.80 -11.26
CA GLY A 99 9.17 10.58 -10.75
C GLY A 99 9.89 11.91 -10.47
N PRO A 100 11.12 11.86 -9.96
CA PRO A 100 11.91 13.06 -9.70
C PRO A 100 12.19 13.79 -11.03
N PRO A 101 12.37 15.13 -10.99
CA PRO A 101 12.87 15.86 -12.14
C PRO A 101 14.20 15.23 -12.61
N ARG A 102 14.36 15.14 -13.93
CA ARG A 102 15.62 14.70 -14.54
C ARG A 102 16.73 15.72 -14.33
#